data_AF-I0YW95-F1
#
_entry.id   AF-I0YW95-F1
#
_cell.length_a   1.000
_cell.length_b   1.000
_cell.length_c   1.000
_cell.angle_alpha   90.00
_cell.angle_beta   90.00
_cell.angle_gamma   90.00
#
_symmetry.space_group_name_H-M   'P 1'
#
loop_
_entity.id
_entity.type
_entity.pdbx_description
1 polymer ?
#
loop_
_entity_poly.entity_id
_entity_poly.type
_entity_poly.pdbx_seq_one_letter_code
_entity_poly.pdbx_strand_id
1 'polypeptide(L)'
;MDLRVYLVVRSFADAEAYLHTKWYARVANREYPSDVSATETDFESHFTVACYDADPAVSGAQLMVLKSEVVCELEGQGINVAEFEEDLCGMARSLVTAAQAQIGRWPRSRAIYGMDVLLVRGPSGRCSPQLLEVNFCPDFTTLIKLGEKEAINEFMGACFTSGLVSERFTRLGDDPGETFPGQKDLDAID
;
A
#
# COMPACT_ATOMS: atom_id res chain seq x y z
N MET A 1 -4.67 -12.35 -6.73
CA MET A 1 -4.71 -10.87 -6.77
C MET A 1 -3.68 -10.34 -5.79
N ASP A 2 -3.15 -9.15 -6.03
CA ASP A 2 -2.39 -8.40 -5.03
C ASP A 2 -3.03 -7.01 -4.86
N LEU A 3 -2.64 -6.30 -3.80
CA LEU A 3 -3.10 -4.96 -3.49
C LEU A 3 -1.98 -3.95 -3.71
N ARG A 4 -2.27 -2.87 -4.44
CA ARG A 4 -1.44 -1.66 -4.48
C ARG A 4 -1.86 -0.73 -3.35
N VAL A 5 -1.02 -0.66 -2.32
CA VAL A 5 -1.17 0.22 -1.17
C VAL A 5 -0.17 1.38 -1.28
N TYR A 6 -0.54 2.58 -0.84
CA TYR A 6 0.33 3.75 -0.91
C TYR A 6 0.86 4.14 0.47
N LEU A 7 2.18 4.23 0.58
CA LEU A 7 2.91 4.65 1.77
C LEU A 7 3.59 5.99 1.49
N VAL A 8 3.29 7.00 2.29
CA VAL A 8 3.94 8.30 2.25
C VAL A 8 4.89 8.41 3.42
N VAL A 9 6.19 8.55 3.15
CA VAL A 9 7.20 8.84 4.17
C VAL A 9 7.56 10.31 4.07
N ARG A 10 7.44 11.03 5.18
CA ARG A 10 7.78 12.46 5.28
C ARG A 10 9.14 12.69 5.92
N SER A 11 9.53 11.82 6.86
CA SER A 11 10.81 11.87 7.56
C SER A 11 11.21 10.47 8.01
N PHE A 12 12.44 10.05 7.66
CA PHE A 12 13.05 8.85 8.27
C PHE A 12 13.78 9.19 9.58
N ALA A 13 13.87 10.46 9.98
CA ALA A 13 14.48 10.79 11.27
C ALA A 13 13.58 10.40 12.44
N ASP A 14 12.27 10.50 12.25
CA ASP A 14 11.24 10.34 13.28
C ASP A 14 10.19 9.29 12.88
N ALA A 15 10.51 8.45 11.89
CA ALA A 15 9.58 7.50 11.27
C ALA A 15 8.22 8.11 10.90
N GLU A 16 8.19 9.39 10.51
CA GLU A 16 6.96 10.09 10.15
C GLU A 16 6.48 9.56 8.80
N ALA A 17 5.59 8.58 8.86
CA ALA A 17 5.04 7.91 7.69
C ALA A 17 3.54 7.67 7.82
N TYR A 18 2.89 7.50 6.69
CA TYR A 18 1.44 7.45 6.58
C TYR A 18 1.03 6.42 5.53
N LEU A 19 0.12 5.51 5.88
CA LEU A 19 -0.58 4.70 4.90
C LEU A 19 -1.82 5.43 4.43
N HIS A 20 -2.05 5.44 3.12
CA HIS A 20 -3.28 5.98 2.59
C HIS A 20 -4.42 4.95 2.63
N THR A 21 -5.63 5.41 2.93
CA THR A 21 -6.81 4.55 3.04
C THR A 21 -7.30 4.03 1.69
N LYS A 22 -6.92 4.69 0.58
CA LYS A 22 -7.17 4.17 -0.77
C LYS A 22 -6.05 3.25 -1.23
N TRP A 23 -6.48 2.09 -1.68
CA TRP A 23 -5.71 1.08 -2.36
C TRP A 23 -6.62 0.39 -3.38
N TYR A 24 -6.05 -0.35 -4.31
CA TYR A 24 -6.82 -1.14 -5.29
C TYR A 24 -6.18 -2.51 -5.44
N ALA A 25 -6.99 -3.51 -5.79
CA ALA A 25 -6.51 -4.84 -6.14
C ALA A 25 -6.20 -4.92 -7.63
N ARG A 26 -5.12 -5.62 -7.96
CA ARG A 26 -4.79 -6.08 -9.31
C ARG A 26 -5.13 -7.55 -9.40
N VAL A 27 -6.08 -7.88 -10.26
CA VAL A 27 -6.53 -9.26 -10.47
C VAL A 27 -5.70 -9.88 -11.61
N ALA A 28 -5.38 -11.16 -11.49
CA ALA A 28 -4.70 -11.89 -12.56
C ALA A 28 -5.64 -11.97 -13.78
N ASN A 29 -5.07 -12.03 -14.99
CA ASN A 29 -5.87 -12.05 -16.21
C ASN A 29 -6.63 -13.39 -16.39
N ARG A 30 -6.13 -14.45 -15.75
CA ARG A 30 -6.73 -15.77 -15.76
C ARG A 30 -7.04 -16.24 -14.35
N GLU A 31 -8.02 -17.14 -14.27
CA GLU A 31 -8.40 -17.78 -13.02
C GLU A 31 -7.22 -18.59 -12.46
N TYR A 32 -7.05 -18.54 -11.14
CA TYR A 32 -6.04 -19.34 -10.48
C TYR A 32 -6.46 -20.82 -10.50
N PRO A 33 -5.63 -21.73 -11.03
CA PRO A 33 -6.01 -23.13 -11.22
C PRO A 33 -6.03 -23.89 -9.89
N SER A 34 -6.92 -24.89 -9.80
CA SER A 34 -6.99 -25.79 -8.66
C SER A 34 -5.83 -26.78 -8.59
N ASP A 35 -5.25 -27.14 -9.74
CA ASP A 35 -4.01 -27.92 -9.85
C ASP A 35 -2.90 -27.04 -10.43
N VAL A 36 -2.08 -26.51 -9.54
CA VAL A 36 -0.95 -25.62 -9.85
C VAL A 36 0.12 -26.34 -10.69
N SER A 37 0.27 -27.66 -10.54
CA SER A 37 1.29 -28.44 -11.24
C SER A 37 1.05 -28.49 -12.76
N ALA A 38 -0.20 -28.32 -13.19
CA ALA A 38 -0.58 -28.28 -14.59
C ALA A 38 -0.31 -26.93 -15.28
N THR A 39 0.04 -25.89 -14.51
CA THR A 39 0.05 -24.50 -14.95
C THR A 39 1.25 -23.71 -14.42
N GLU A 40 2.31 -24.38 -13.96
CA GLU A 40 3.51 -23.73 -13.42
C GLU A 40 4.15 -22.72 -14.39
N THR A 41 3.90 -22.88 -15.70
CA THR A 41 4.38 -21.98 -16.77
C THR A 41 3.36 -20.93 -17.20
N ASP A 42 2.15 -20.94 -16.64
CA ASP A 42 1.10 -19.96 -16.97
C ASP A 42 1.23 -18.72 -16.08
N PHE A 43 2.00 -17.76 -16.59
CA PHE A 43 2.26 -16.51 -15.88
C PHE A 43 0.99 -15.68 -15.64
N GLU A 44 -0.01 -15.76 -16.52
CA GLU A 44 -1.21 -14.93 -16.44
C GLU A 44 -2.19 -15.34 -15.33
N SER A 45 -2.05 -16.56 -14.79
CA SER A 45 -2.80 -17.01 -13.60
C SER A 45 -2.01 -16.79 -12.31
N HIS A 46 -0.68 -16.86 -12.36
CA HIS A 46 0.19 -16.79 -11.17
C HIS A 46 0.62 -15.37 -10.80
N PHE A 47 0.63 -14.46 -11.75
CA PHE A 47 1.09 -13.10 -11.55
C PHE A 47 0.04 -12.06 -11.95
N THR A 48 0.17 -10.89 -11.35
CA THR A 48 -0.80 -9.78 -11.38
C THR A 48 -0.17 -8.51 -11.95
N VAL A 49 0.86 -8.64 -12.77
CA VAL A 49 1.48 -7.54 -13.50
C VAL A 49 0.68 -7.27 -14.77
N ALA A 50 0.51 -6.02 -15.16
CA ALA A 50 -0.26 -5.68 -16.36
C ALA A 50 0.49 -5.96 -17.67
N CYS A 51 1.79 -6.29 -17.65
CA CYS A 51 2.68 -6.15 -18.82
C CYS A 51 3.13 -7.49 -19.46
N TYR A 52 2.29 -8.52 -19.51
CA TYR A 52 2.66 -9.81 -20.12
C TYR A 52 2.66 -9.81 -21.65
N ASP A 53 1.90 -8.91 -22.27
CA ASP A 53 1.68 -8.91 -23.71
C ASP A 53 2.21 -7.63 -24.36
N ALA A 54 2.79 -7.77 -25.55
CA ALA A 54 3.20 -6.66 -26.36
C ALA A 54 1.98 -5.88 -26.92
N ASP A 55 0.81 -6.52 -26.99
CA ASP A 55 -0.45 -5.90 -27.32
C ASP A 55 -0.98 -5.06 -26.13
N PRO A 56 -1.03 -3.73 -26.26
CA PRO A 56 -1.55 -2.84 -25.22
C PRO A 56 -3.02 -3.07 -24.90
N ALA A 57 -3.80 -3.68 -25.80
CA ALA A 57 -5.19 -4.01 -25.55
C ALA A 57 -5.32 -5.17 -24.55
N VAL A 58 -4.41 -6.14 -24.60
CA VAL A 58 -4.36 -7.28 -23.66
C VAL A 58 -3.69 -6.86 -22.35
N SER A 59 -2.56 -6.16 -22.43
CA SER A 59 -1.88 -5.59 -21.26
C SER A 59 -2.78 -4.59 -20.50
N GLY A 60 -3.60 -3.83 -21.22
CA GLY A 60 -4.55 -2.87 -20.64
C GLY A 60 -5.85 -3.49 -20.12
N ALA A 61 -6.10 -4.78 -20.37
CA ALA A 61 -7.35 -5.46 -19.98
C ALA A 61 -7.33 -5.99 -18.53
N GLN A 62 -6.21 -5.85 -17.81
CA GLN A 62 -6.12 -6.31 -16.44
C GLN A 62 -7.18 -5.64 -15.56
N LEU A 63 -7.97 -6.47 -14.86
CA LEU A 63 -9.01 -5.99 -13.97
C LEU A 63 -8.39 -5.37 -12.71
N MET A 64 -8.74 -4.10 -12.51
CA MET A 64 -8.38 -3.32 -11.33
C MET A 64 -9.64 -3.09 -10.50
N VAL A 65 -9.60 -3.44 -9.22
CA VAL A 65 -10.79 -3.40 -8.35
C VAL A 65 -10.54 -2.44 -7.20
N LEU A 66 -11.45 -1.48 -7.00
CA LEU A 66 -11.33 -0.52 -5.90
C LEU A 66 -11.45 -1.22 -4.55
N LYS A 67 -10.79 -0.65 -3.53
CA LYS A 67 -10.90 -1.10 -2.13
C LYS A 67 -12.34 -1.38 -1.71
N SER A 68 -13.28 -0.48 -2.00
CA SER A 68 -14.68 -0.62 -1.56
C SER A 68 -15.32 -1.92 -2.05
N GLU A 69 -15.01 -2.33 -3.27
CA GLU A 69 -15.53 -3.58 -3.85
C GLU A 69 -14.84 -4.80 -3.23
N VAL A 70 -13.52 -4.75 -3.03
CA VAL A 70 -12.76 -5.81 -2.36
C VAL A 70 -13.25 -5.99 -0.92
N VAL A 71 -13.44 -4.90 -0.18
CA VAL A 71 -13.91 -4.92 1.22
C VAL A 71 -15.31 -5.52 1.30
N CYS A 72 -16.23 -5.11 0.43
CA CYS A 72 -17.58 -5.66 0.35
C CYS A 72 -17.56 -7.20 0.17
N GLU A 73 -16.72 -7.70 -0.74
CA GLU A 73 -16.58 -9.13 -1.00
C GLU A 73 -15.98 -9.88 0.20
N LEU A 74 -14.93 -9.34 0.82
CA LEU A 74 -14.30 -9.97 1.99
C LEU A 74 -15.25 -10.01 3.21
N GLU A 75 -15.94 -8.91 3.49
CA GLU A 75 -16.93 -8.84 4.57
C GLU A 75 -18.10 -9.79 4.32
N GLY A 76 -18.55 -9.92 3.06
CA GLY A 76 -19.55 -10.91 2.65
C GLY A 76 -19.13 -12.36 2.92
N GLN A 77 -17.83 -12.63 2.91
CA GLN A 77 -17.23 -13.93 3.27
C GLN A 77 -16.94 -14.07 4.78
N GLY A 78 -17.34 -13.09 5.60
CA GLY A 78 -17.13 -13.08 7.06
C GLY A 78 -15.70 -12.74 7.48
N ILE A 79 -14.92 -12.13 6.60
CA ILE A 79 -13.53 -11.74 6.89
C ILE A 79 -13.54 -10.39 7.60
N ASN A 80 -12.81 -10.30 8.73
CA ASN A 80 -12.62 -9.04 9.45
C ASN A 80 -11.58 -8.17 8.72
N VAL A 81 -12.07 -7.23 7.90
CA VAL A 81 -11.20 -6.32 7.15
C VAL A 81 -10.44 -5.36 8.06
N ALA A 82 -11.02 -4.94 9.19
CA ALA A 82 -10.36 -4.03 10.11
C ALA A 82 -9.07 -4.63 10.70
N GLU A 83 -9.09 -5.93 11.04
CA GLU A 83 -7.89 -6.67 11.46
C GLU A 83 -6.83 -6.74 10.35
N PHE A 84 -7.25 -6.94 9.09
CA PHE A 84 -6.32 -6.92 7.96
C PHE A 84 -5.66 -5.55 7.77
N GLU A 85 -6.41 -4.47 7.94
CA GLU A 85 -5.87 -3.10 7.84
C GLU A 85 -4.93 -2.76 9.00
N GLU A 86 -5.21 -3.27 10.19
CA GLU A 86 -4.31 -3.16 11.34
C GLU A 86 -2.98 -3.89 11.08
N ASP A 87 -3.04 -5.13 10.58
CA ASP A 87 -1.85 -5.89 10.17
C ASP A 87 -1.06 -5.14 9.10
N LEU A 88 -1.74 -4.53 8.13
CA LEU A 88 -1.12 -3.76 7.05
C LEU A 88 -0.38 -2.53 7.61
N CYS A 89 -0.96 -1.84 8.58
CA CYS A 89 -0.31 -0.75 9.31
C CYS A 89 0.92 -1.23 10.09
N GLY A 90 0.80 -2.36 10.80
CA GLY A 90 1.91 -2.97 11.53
C GLY A 90 3.07 -3.37 10.62
N MET A 91 2.76 -3.94 9.45
CA MET A 91 3.73 -4.30 8.42
C MET A 91 4.46 -3.07 7.86
N ALA A 92 3.72 -2.01 7.50
CA ALA A 92 4.31 -0.77 7.00
C ALA A 92 5.17 -0.05 8.05
N ARG A 93 4.72 -0.04 9.32
CA ARG A 93 5.51 0.50 10.44
C ARG A 93 6.83 -0.25 10.60
N SER A 94 6.78 -1.59 10.59
CA SER A 94 7.97 -2.44 10.68
C SER A 94 8.94 -2.19 9.53
N LEU A 95 8.42 -2.04 8.31
CA LEU A 95 9.21 -1.69 7.12
C LEU A 95 9.93 -0.35 7.27
N VAL A 96 9.22 0.71 7.68
CA VAL A 96 9.80 2.05 7.85
C VAL A 96 10.86 2.06 8.95
N THR A 97 10.58 1.43 10.10
CA THR A 97 11.53 1.33 11.21
C THR A 97 12.79 0.55 10.81
N ALA A 98 12.64 -0.58 10.11
CA ALA A 98 13.76 -1.36 9.61
C ALA A 98 14.60 -0.58 8.58
N ALA A 99 13.94 0.15 7.67
CA ALA A 99 14.62 1.01 6.70
C ALA A 99 15.41 2.12 7.40
N GLN A 100 14.80 2.83 8.36
CA GLN A 100 15.47 3.87 9.16
C GLN A 100 16.72 3.35 9.86
N ALA A 101 16.67 2.13 10.42
CA ALA A 101 17.84 1.52 11.06
C ALA A 101 19.02 1.30 10.10
N GLN A 102 18.75 1.10 8.80
CA GLN A 102 19.76 0.86 7.78
C GLN A 102 20.26 2.15 7.12
N ILE A 103 19.35 3.04 6.73
CA ILE A 103 19.70 4.25 5.96
C ILE A 103 20.06 5.43 6.87
N GLY A 104 19.74 5.36 8.16
CA GLY A 104 19.96 6.42 9.14
C GLY A 104 18.83 7.45 9.18
N ARG A 105 19.06 8.54 9.92
CA ARG A 105 18.07 9.59 10.16
C ARG A 105 18.11 10.65 9.06
N TRP A 106 17.03 10.78 8.29
CA TRP A 106 16.90 11.77 7.22
C TRP A 106 15.64 12.63 7.41
N PRO A 107 15.74 13.79 8.10
CA PRO A 107 14.58 14.59 8.51
C PRO A 107 13.86 15.30 7.36
N ARG A 108 14.51 15.42 6.20
CA ARG A 108 13.95 16.07 5.00
C ARG A 108 13.67 15.08 3.87
N SER A 109 13.82 13.77 4.11
CA SER A 109 13.54 12.74 3.10
C SER A 109 12.04 12.53 2.98
N ARG A 110 11.49 12.90 1.82
CA ARG A 110 10.08 12.74 1.48
C ARG A 110 9.96 11.80 0.29
N ALA A 111 9.08 10.81 0.37
CA ALA A 111 8.90 9.84 -0.69
C ALA A 111 7.49 9.24 -0.64
N ILE A 112 6.97 8.93 -1.83
CA ILE A 112 5.76 8.13 -2.00
C ILE A 112 6.20 6.77 -2.51
N TYR A 113 5.75 5.73 -1.83
CA TYR A 113 6.00 4.34 -2.17
C TYR A 113 4.69 3.63 -2.51
N GLY A 114 4.75 2.72 -3.48
CA GLY A 114 3.71 1.72 -3.71
C GLY A 114 4.14 0.41 -3.05
N MET A 115 3.38 -0.06 -2.08
CA MET A 115 3.55 -1.38 -1.47
C MET A 115 2.63 -2.35 -2.20
N ASP A 116 3.22 -3.43 -2.72
CA ASP A 116 2.48 -4.51 -3.36
C ASP A 116 2.28 -5.62 -2.33
N VAL A 117 1.02 -5.93 -2.02
CA VAL A 117 0.65 -6.77 -0.88
C VAL A 117 -0.23 -7.92 -1.33
N LEU A 118 0.17 -9.15 -1.04
CA LEU A 118 -0.67 -10.32 -1.25
C LEU A 118 -1.62 -10.52 -0.06
N LEU A 119 -2.89 -10.79 -0.36
CA LEU A 119 -3.86 -11.24 0.64
C LEU A 119 -3.72 -12.75 0.82
N VAL A 120 -3.28 -13.19 2.00
CA VAL A 120 -3.10 -14.62 2.30
C VAL A 120 -4.18 -15.08 3.26
N ARG A 121 -4.91 -16.14 2.90
CA ARG A 121 -5.91 -16.75 3.79
C ARG A 121 -5.28 -17.88 4.57
N GLY A 122 -5.25 -17.74 5.90
CA GLY A 122 -4.73 -18.75 6.82
C GLY A 122 -5.71 -19.90 7.08
N PRO A 123 -5.26 -20.97 7.75
CA PRO A 123 -6.11 -22.14 8.07
C PRO A 123 -7.33 -21.82 8.94
N SER A 124 -7.26 -20.75 9.74
CA SER A 124 -8.40 -20.25 10.54
C SER A 124 -9.43 -19.48 9.72
N GLY A 125 -9.20 -19.29 8.42
CA GLY A 125 -10.03 -18.46 7.56
C GLY A 125 -9.70 -16.97 7.62
N ARG A 126 -8.86 -16.53 8.57
CA ARG A 126 -8.37 -15.14 8.69
C ARG A 126 -7.49 -14.78 7.49
N CYS A 127 -7.61 -13.54 7.02
CA CYS A 127 -6.72 -12.99 6.02
C CYS A 127 -5.60 -12.17 6.67
N SER A 128 -4.37 -12.30 6.15
CA SER A 128 -3.21 -11.51 6.56
C SER A 128 -2.50 -10.92 5.35
N PRO A 129 -1.94 -9.70 5.46
CA PRO A 129 -1.11 -9.13 4.40
C PRO A 129 0.26 -9.80 4.36
N GLN A 130 0.75 -10.02 3.14
CA GLN A 130 2.13 -10.43 2.89
C GLN A 130 2.77 -9.45 1.90
N LEU A 131 3.82 -8.75 2.32
CA LEU A 131 4.56 -7.83 1.45
C LEU A 131 5.25 -8.62 0.33
N LEU A 132 5.03 -8.20 -0.91
CA LEU A 132 5.72 -8.71 -2.09
C LEU A 132 6.89 -7.81 -2.46
N GLU A 133 6.61 -6.52 -2.68
CA GLU A 133 7.61 -5.54 -3.06
C GLU A 133 7.23 -4.11 -2.62
N VAL A 134 8.21 -3.21 -2.68
CA VAL A 134 8.05 -1.78 -2.40
C VAL A 134 8.64 -1.00 -3.56
N ASN A 135 7.80 -0.25 -4.25
CA ASN A 135 8.13 0.55 -5.42
C ASN A 135 8.36 2.01 -5.02
N PHE A 136 9.57 2.52 -5.25
CA PHE A 136 9.83 3.97 -5.17
C PHE A 136 9.28 4.66 -6.40
N CYS A 137 8.58 5.79 -6.22
CA CYS A 137 7.93 6.53 -7.31
C CYS A 137 6.91 5.65 -8.07
N PRO A 138 5.84 5.18 -7.40
CA PRO A 138 4.86 4.31 -8.05
C PRO A 138 4.13 5.04 -9.19
N ASP A 139 3.81 4.32 -10.26
CA ASP A 139 2.97 4.85 -11.33
C ASP A 139 1.54 5.12 -10.82
N PHE A 140 1.03 6.32 -11.12
CA PHE A 140 -0.30 6.78 -10.75
C PHE A 140 -1.32 6.69 -11.91
N THR A 141 -0.90 6.26 -13.10
CA THR A 141 -1.78 6.09 -14.27
C THR A 141 -3.01 5.25 -13.93
N THR A 142 -2.84 4.19 -13.13
CA THR A 142 -3.96 3.34 -12.70
C THR A 142 -4.95 4.08 -11.81
N LEU A 143 -4.49 4.90 -10.85
CA LEU A 143 -5.41 5.73 -10.04
C LEU A 143 -6.20 6.69 -10.93
N ILE A 144 -5.57 7.30 -11.92
CA ILE A 144 -6.27 8.20 -12.86
C ILE A 144 -7.35 7.44 -13.65
N LYS A 145 -7.03 6.24 -14.15
CA LYS A 145 -7.99 5.38 -14.87
C LYS A 145 -9.18 4.97 -13.99
N LEU A 146 -8.94 4.77 -12.70
CA LEU A 146 -9.98 4.46 -11.71
C LEU A 146 -10.76 5.70 -11.23
N GLY A 147 -10.46 6.90 -11.76
CA GLY A 147 -11.13 8.14 -11.36
C GLY A 147 -10.62 8.73 -10.04
N GLU A 148 -9.47 8.27 -9.55
CA GLU A 148 -8.90 8.56 -8.23
C GLU A 148 -7.76 9.60 -8.28
N LYS A 149 -7.81 10.54 -9.23
CA LYS A 149 -6.75 11.55 -9.43
C LYS A 149 -6.53 12.43 -8.20
N GLU A 150 -7.56 12.65 -7.39
CA GLU A 150 -7.49 13.45 -6.17
C GLU A 150 -6.56 12.83 -5.13
N ALA A 151 -6.42 11.50 -5.12
CA ALA A 151 -5.50 10.80 -4.22
C ALA A 151 -4.04 11.21 -4.47
N ILE A 152 -3.68 11.55 -5.72
CA ILE A 152 -2.34 12.02 -6.07
C ILE A 152 -2.06 13.36 -5.38
N ASN A 153 -3.02 14.27 -5.40
CA ASN A 153 -2.91 15.56 -4.70
C ASN A 153 -2.84 15.35 -3.18
N GLU A 154 -3.57 14.37 -2.65
CA GLU A 154 -3.50 13.99 -1.23
C GLU A 154 -2.10 13.47 -0.86
N PHE A 155 -1.48 12.61 -1.68
CA PHE A 155 -0.10 12.15 -1.44
C PHE A 155 0.92 13.29 -1.48
N MET A 156 0.78 14.18 -2.46
CA MET A 156 1.67 15.34 -2.61
C MET A 156 1.48 16.31 -1.44
N GLY A 157 0.24 16.55 -1.02
CA GLY A 157 -0.07 17.32 0.20
C GLY A 157 0.58 16.69 1.42
N ALA A 158 0.35 15.40 1.66
CA ALA A 158 0.98 14.66 2.76
C ALA A 158 2.52 14.70 2.67
N CYS A 159 3.10 14.72 1.48
CA CYS A 159 4.54 14.89 1.32
C CYS A 159 5.01 16.31 1.66
N PHE A 160 4.31 17.38 1.28
CA PHE A 160 4.92 18.72 1.22
C PHE A 160 4.24 19.81 2.04
N THR A 161 3.02 19.61 2.54
CA THR A 161 2.31 20.61 3.34
C THR A 161 2.39 20.29 4.84
N SER A 162 2.83 21.27 5.62
CA SER A 162 2.79 21.21 7.08
C SER A 162 1.34 21.46 7.55
N GLY A 163 0.66 20.40 8.03
CA GLY A 163 -0.56 20.57 8.83
C GLY A 163 -1.87 20.00 8.28
N LEU A 164 -1.90 19.39 7.09
CA LEU A 164 -3.09 18.66 6.61
C LEU A 164 -2.70 17.30 6.06
N VAL A 165 -2.77 16.31 6.95
CA VAL A 165 -2.92 14.93 6.53
C VAL A 165 -4.43 14.67 6.63
N SER A 166 -5.08 14.40 5.51
CA SER A 166 -6.52 14.14 5.48
C SER A 166 -6.86 12.90 6.34
N GLU A 167 -8.14 12.74 6.71
CA GLU A 167 -8.66 11.52 7.36
C GLU A 167 -8.44 10.25 6.51
N ARG A 168 -7.97 10.41 5.27
CA ARG A 168 -7.60 9.32 4.36
C ARG A 168 -6.19 8.81 4.58
N PHE A 169 -5.53 9.16 5.66
CA PHE A 169 -4.28 8.56 6.04
C PHE A 169 -4.31 8.03 7.47
N THR A 170 -3.67 6.90 7.66
CA THR A 170 -3.32 6.34 8.97
C THR A 170 -1.87 6.61 9.24
N ARG A 171 -1.56 7.35 10.31
CA ARG A 171 -0.18 7.63 10.72
C ARG A 171 0.47 6.37 11.30
N LEU A 172 1.66 6.06 10.81
CA LEU A 172 2.48 4.96 11.29
C LEU A 172 3.33 5.44 12.46
N GLY A 173 2.80 5.34 13.68
CA GLY A 173 3.51 5.79 14.88
C GLY A 173 2.62 6.16 16.05
N ASP A 174 1.31 6.32 15.84
CA ASP A 174 0.37 6.45 16.95
C ASP A 174 0.20 5.06 17.59
N ASP A 175 1.07 4.73 18.54
CA ASP A 175 0.74 3.81 19.61
C ASP A 175 -0.23 4.59 20.54
N PRO A 176 -1.43 4.11 20.87
CA PRO A 176 -2.33 4.82 21.79
C PRO A 176 -1.72 5.14 23.17
N GLY A 177 -0.52 4.62 23.49
CA GLY A 177 0.21 4.86 24.72
C GLY A 177 1.48 5.72 24.65
N GLU A 178 2.00 6.11 23.47
CA GLU A 178 3.28 6.84 23.39
C GLU A 178 3.10 8.28 22.87
N THR A 179 3.16 9.25 23.78
CA THR A 179 3.38 10.65 23.43
C THR A 179 4.84 10.85 23.04
N PHE A 180 5.13 11.11 21.77
CA PHE A 180 6.48 11.50 21.33
C PHE A 180 6.84 12.90 21.87
N PRO A 181 7.95 13.04 22.62
CA PRO A 181 8.42 14.34 23.07
C PRO A 181 9.16 15.00 21.89
N GLY A 182 8.47 15.84 21.13
CA GLY A 182 9.08 16.46 19.96
C GLY A 182 8.18 17.45 19.23
N GLN A 183 7.53 18.36 19.97
CA GLN A 183 6.80 19.50 19.38
C GLN A 183 7.34 20.85 19.87
N LYS A 184 8.63 20.89 20.21
CA LYS A 184 9.36 22.14 20.41
C LYS A 184 10.68 22.06 19.66
N ASP A 185 11.00 23.17 19.00
CA ASP A 185 12.26 23.49 18.33
C ASP A 185 12.36 23.07 16.85
N LEU A 186 11.52 23.71 16.03
CA LEU A 186 11.80 23.92 14.60
C LEU A 186 12.00 25.41 14.23
N ASP A 187 12.06 26.32 15.23
CA ASP A 187 12.29 27.76 15.01
C ASP A 187 13.76 28.18 15.07
N ALA A 188 14.72 27.26 14.84
CA ALA A 188 16.14 27.59 14.93
C ALA A 188 16.97 26.94 13.82
N ILE A 189 16.75 27.35 12.55
CA ILE A 189 17.79 27.30 11.53
C ILE A 189 17.61 28.53 10.62
N ASP A 190 18.39 29.59 10.93
CA ASP A 190 18.85 30.60 9.95
C ASP A 190 20.01 30.00 9.13
#